data_AF-A0A816HZT0-F1
#
_entry.id   AF-A0A816HZT0-F1
#
_cell.length_a   1.000
_cell.length_b   1.000
_cell.length_c   1.000
_cell.angle_alpha   90.00
_cell.angle_beta   90.00
_cell.angle_gamma   90.00
#
_symmetry.space_group_name_H-M   'P 1'
#
loop_
_entity.id
_entity.type
_entity.pdbx_description
1 polymer ?
#
loop_
_entity_poly.entity_id
_entity_poly.type
_entity_poly.pdbx_seq_one_letter_code
_entity_poly.pdbx_strand_id
1 'polypeptide(L)' 'IHQYQLSTLSHNNAGKKSKKSNFECRVCGGPAYGYNFDQITCESCKAFFRRNAFRDM' A
#
# COMPACT_ATOMS: atom_id res chain seq x y z
N ILE A 1 9.18 12.40 21.46
CA ILE A 1 7.96 13.14 21.04
C ILE A 1 8.42 14.06 19.90
N HIS A 2 8.17 13.89 18.61
CA HIS A 2 7.41 12.94 17.81
C HIS A 2 8.22 12.89 16.48
N GLN A 3 8.77 11.74 16.10
CA GLN A 3 9.46 11.56 14.82
C GLN A 3 8.37 11.48 13.74
N TYR A 4 7.98 12.62 13.17
CA TYR A 4 7.12 12.61 11.99
C TYR A 4 7.99 12.16 10.81
N GLN A 5 7.94 10.87 10.54
CA GLN A 5 8.60 10.27 9.40
C GLN A 5 7.97 10.81 8.11
N LEU A 6 8.56 11.88 7.58
CA LEU A 6 8.38 12.32 6.19
C LEU A 6 8.97 11.24 5.27
N SER A 7 8.21 10.20 4.96
CA SER A 7 8.58 9.26 3.91
C SER A 7 7.37 8.90 3.07
N THR A 8 6.89 9.87 2.31
CA THR A 8 6.01 9.59 1.18
C THR A 8 6.61 10.21 -0.07
N LEU A 9 6.70 9.36 -1.10
CA LEU A 9 6.93 9.65 -2.53
C LEU A 9 8.39 9.65 -3.02
N SER A 10 8.96 8.45 -3.15
CA SER A 10 9.82 8.16 -4.30
C SER A 10 9.17 7.04 -5.12
N HIS A 11 8.35 7.45 -6.10
CA HIS A 11 7.87 6.56 -7.16
C HIS A 11 9.07 6.15 -8.01
N ASN A 12 9.71 5.04 -7.65
CA ASN A 12 10.67 4.36 -8.51
C ASN A 12 10.11 2.98 -8.86
N ASN A 13 9.52 2.93 -10.05
CA ASN A 13 9.12 1.73 -10.75
C ASN A 13 10.39 0.99 -11.18
N ALA A 14 11.01 0.25 -10.26
CA ALA A 14 12.15 -0.60 -10.55
C ALA A 14 12.03 -1.86 -9.69
N GLY A 15 11.76 -2.99 -10.35
CA GLY A 15 11.67 -4.30 -9.72
C GLY A 15 12.84 -4.54 -8.78
N LYS A 16 12.53 -4.69 -7.49
CA LYS A 16 13.51 -5.06 -6.45
C LYS A 16 12.97 -6.26 -5.70
N LYS A 17 13.74 -7.35 -5.80
CA LYS A 17 13.57 -8.64 -5.13
C LYS A 17 13.13 -8.43 -3.67
N SER A 18 12.05 -9.12 -3.30
CA SER A 18 11.32 -8.98 -2.04
C SER A 18 12.20 -9.20 -0.82
N LYS A 19 12.56 -8.11 -0.13
CA LYS A 19 12.67 -8.20 1.33
C LYS A 19 11.28 -8.60 1.83
N LYS A 20 11.19 -9.67 2.62
CA LYS A 20 9.94 -10.11 3.26
C LYS A 20 9.32 -8.88 3.95
N SER A 21 8.24 -8.34 3.39
CA SER A 21 7.67 -7.09 3.87
C SER A 21 6.96 -7.37 5.19
N ASN A 22 7.37 -6.68 6.26
CA ASN A 22 6.74 -6.78 7.59
C ASN A 22 5.42 -6.01 7.68
N PHE A 23 4.81 -5.68 6.55
CA PHE A 23 3.63 -4.84 6.50
C PHE A 23 2.38 -5.71 6.31
N GLU A 24 1.34 -5.41 7.08
CA GLU A 24 0.03 -6.05 7.00
C GLU A 24 -0.98 -5.13 6.31
N CYS A 25 -1.77 -5.68 5.40
CA CYS A 25 -2.80 -4.94 4.69
C CYS A 25 -3.92 -4.50 5.64
N ARG A 26 -4.15 -3.19 5.77
CA ARG A 26 -5.20 -2.62 6.62
C ARG A 26 -6.63 -2.96 6.20
N VAL A 27 -6.81 -3.54 5.02
CA VAL A 27 -8.13 -3.92 4.48
C VAL A 27 -8.44 -5.39 4.74
N CYS A 28 -7.48 -6.30 4.48
CA CYS A 28 -7.74 -7.76 4.52
C CYS A 28 -6.82 -8.56 5.45
N GLY A 29 -5.83 -7.93 6.09
CA GLY A 29 -4.88 -8.62 6.97
C GLY A 29 -3.79 -9.45 6.23
N GLY A 30 -3.82 -9.51 4.91
CA GLY A 30 -2.80 -10.22 4.12
C GLY A 30 -1.46 -9.48 4.05
N PRO A 31 -0.39 -10.10 3.50
CA PRO A 31 0.90 -9.44 3.31
C PRO A 31 0.77 -8.20 2.42
N ALA A 32 1.19 -7.05 2.93
CA ALA A 32 1.28 -5.81 2.19
C ALA A 32 2.72 -5.57 1.74
N TYR A 33 2.86 -4.90 0.60
CA TYR A 33 4.17 -4.64 -0.01
C TYR A 33 4.55 -3.16 0.01
N GLY A 34 3.69 -2.31 0.59
CA GLY A 34 3.94 -0.88 0.74
C GLY A 34 2.66 -0.07 0.98
N TYR A 35 2.77 1.23 0.77
CA TYR A 35 1.65 2.17 0.83
C TYR A 35 0.98 2.30 -0.54
N ASN A 36 -0.35 2.26 -0.57
CA ASN A 36 -1.18 2.59 -1.71
C ASN A 36 -2.32 3.50 -1.23
N PHE A 37 -2.61 4.58 -1.95
CA PHE A 37 -3.63 5.56 -1.55
C PHE A 37 -3.44 6.02 -0.09
N ASP A 38 -2.20 6.33 0.26
CA ASP A 38 -1.75 6.76 1.60
C ASP A 38 -2.00 5.77 2.75
N GLN A 39 -2.35 4.51 2.44
CA GLN A 39 -2.57 3.46 3.43
C GLN A 39 -1.75 2.20 3.12
N ILE A 40 -1.41 1.42 4.14
CA ILE A 40 -0.72 0.14 3.95
C ILE A 40 -1.72 -0.90 3.41
N THR A 41 -1.54 -1.33 2.17
CA THR A 41 -2.42 -2.34 1.55
C THR A 41 -1.63 -3.35 0.70
N CYS A 42 -2.23 -4.52 0.47
CA CYS A 42 -1.75 -5.47 -0.53
C CYS A 42 -2.19 -5.08 -1.96
N GLU A 43 -1.63 -5.75 -2.98
CA GLU A 43 -1.90 -5.44 -4.39
C GLU A 43 -3.35 -5.79 -4.79
N SER A 44 -3.94 -6.84 -4.19
CA SER A 44 -5.33 -7.22 -4.46
C SER A 44 -6.32 -6.16 -3.97
N CYS A 45 -6.14 -5.63 -2.76
CA CYS A 45 -6.96 -4.54 -2.22
C CYS A 45 -6.79 -3.24 -3.00
N LYS A 46 -5.55 -2.90 -3.41
CA LYS A 46 -5.28 -1.76 -4.30
C LYS A 46 -6.04 -1.89 -5.63
N ALA A 47 -5.99 -3.06 -6.26
CA ALA A 47 -6.68 -3.32 -7.53
C ALA A 47 -8.20 -3.29 -7.37
N PHE A 48 -8.73 -3.81 -6.25
CA PHE A 48 -10.14 -3.73 -5.92
C PHE A 48 -10.61 -2.29 -5.77
N PHE A 49 -9.88 -1.47 -4.99
CA PHE A 49 -10.20 -0.06 -4.81
C PHE A 49 -10.27 0.68 -6.15
N ARG A 50 -9.26 0.55 -7.02
CA ARG A 50 -9.28 1.18 -8.36
C ARG A 50 -10.50 0.81 -9.21
N ARG A 51 -11.03 -0.41 -9.08
CA ARG A 51 -12.19 -0.87 -9.88
C ARG A 51 -13.54 -0.42 -9.33
N ASN A 52 -13.60 -0.07 -8.04
CA ASN A 52 -14.86 0.15 -7.32
C ASN A 52 -14.96 1.52 -6.64
N ALA A 53 -13.86 2.28 -6.50
CA ALA A 53 -13.84 3.56 -5.80
C ALA A 53 -14.79 4.62 -6.39
N PHE A 54 -15.19 4.44 -7.65
CA PHE A 54 -16.08 5.36 -8.37
C PHE A 54 -17.28 4.63 -8.96
N ARG A 55 -17.62 3.44 -8.46
CA ARG A 55 -18.92 2.85 -8.78
C ARG A 55 -19.91 3.42 -7.78
N ASP A 56 -20.91 4.10 -8.31
CA ASP A 56 -21.96 4.74 -7.52
C ASP A 56 -22.57 3.74 -6.53
N MET A 57 -22.62 4.13 -5.26
CA MET A 57 -23.56 3.61 -4.28
C MET A 57 -24.82 4.47 -4.29
#